data_AF-A0A5R9KR30-F1
#
_entry.id   AF-A0A5R9KR30-F1
#
_cell.length_a   1.000
_cell.length_b   1.000
_cell.length_c   1.000
_cell.angle_alpha   90.00
_cell.angle_beta   90.00
_cell.angle_gamma   90.00
#
_symmetry.space_group_name_H-M   'P 1'
#
loop_
_entity.id
_entity.type
_entity.pdbx_description
1 polymer ?
#
loop_
_entity_poly.entity_id
_entity_poly.type
_entity_poly.pdbx_seq_one_letter_code
_entity_poly.pdbx_strand_id
1 'polypeptide(L)'
;EKIDKSVTRRYLFNVDQNQKSERQAKGWLRLRDVSRNNLKHVDADFPIGVLTSVTGISGSGKSSLISQALVELVLEKLGQQIPGTDDQEDQLLQAENPKTTTGYIQEGISHIRRLIPVDQKPIGRTPRSNLATYTGLFDHIRKLFANTKIAKSRKYDAGRFSFNVAKGRCPKCEGEGFVMVELLFLPSVYTPCPVCHGSRYNEKTLE
;
A
#
# COMPACT_ATOMS: atom_id res chain seq x y z
N GLU A 1 37.66 5.71 17.66
CA GLU A 1 37.65 5.80 16.17
C GLU A 1 36.49 6.66 15.69
N LYS A 2 36.73 7.58 14.75
CA LYS A 2 35.65 8.27 14.03
C LYS A 2 35.22 7.39 12.86
N ILE A 3 33.97 6.89 12.88
CA ILE A 3 33.39 6.13 11.76
C ILE A 3 32.86 7.11 10.72
N ASP A 4 33.75 7.74 9.96
CA ASP A 4 33.40 8.81 9.01
C ASP A 4 32.55 8.33 7.83
N LYS A 5 32.51 7.01 7.58
CA LYS A 5 31.64 6.38 6.58
C LYS A 5 30.18 6.21 7.03
N SER A 6 29.86 6.40 8.32
CA SER A 6 28.52 6.19 8.85
C SER A 6 27.54 7.25 8.34
N VAL A 7 26.46 6.82 7.68
CA VAL A 7 25.36 7.72 7.28
C VAL A 7 24.61 8.24 8.50
N THR A 8 24.37 7.38 9.51
CA THR A 8 23.69 7.75 10.77
C THR A 8 24.42 8.88 11.50
N ARG A 9 25.76 8.87 11.47
CA ARG A 9 26.59 9.92 12.07
C ARG A 9 26.22 11.31 11.53
N ARG A 10 25.91 11.42 10.23
CA ARG A 10 25.52 12.71 9.62
C ARG A 10 24.27 13.24 10.28
N TYR A 11 23.25 12.42 10.52
CA TYR A 11 22.00 12.86 11.14
C TYR A 11 22.11 13.14 12.65
N LEU A 12 23.01 12.43 13.36
CA LEU A 12 23.21 12.65 14.80
C LEU A 12 24.05 13.90 15.11
N PHE A 13 25.01 14.24 14.25
CA PHE A 13 26.03 15.25 14.54
C PHE A 13 26.10 16.41 13.54
N ASN A 14 25.57 16.24 12.32
CA ASN A 14 25.48 17.28 11.29
C ASN A 14 24.01 17.49 10.92
N VAL A 15 23.29 18.28 11.72
CA VAL A 15 21.92 18.67 11.40
C VAL A 15 21.99 19.77 10.34
N ASP A 16 22.01 19.36 9.08
CA ASP A 16 21.93 20.28 7.95
C ASP A 16 20.49 20.81 7.88
N GLN A 17 20.25 22.01 8.41
CA GLN A 17 18.94 22.66 8.39
C GLN A 17 18.72 23.33 7.04
N ASN A 18 18.41 22.52 6.02
CA ASN A 18 17.90 23.07 4.77
C ASN A 18 16.55 23.75 5.02
N GLN A 19 16.53 25.09 5.07
CA GLN A 19 15.30 25.87 5.11
C GLN A 19 14.57 25.69 3.77
N LYS A 20 13.50 24.92 3.80
CA LYS A 20 12.55 24.84 2.68
C LYS A 20 11.58 26.00 2.78
N SER A 21 11.32 26.69 1.68
CA SER A 21 10.29 27.72 1.60
C SER A 21 8.90 27.13 1.87
N GLU A 22 8.14 27.75 2.77
CA GLU A 22 6.77 27.35 3.05
C GLU A 22 5.84 27.61 1.84
N ARG A 23 4.96 26.66 1.56
CA ARG A 23 3.96 26.80 0.49
C ARG A 23 2.74 27.54 1.04
N GLN A 24 2.19 28.44 0.23
CA GLN A 24 0.92 29.10 0.55
C GLN A 24 -0.28 28.19 0.25
N ALA A 25 -1.27 28.20 1.12
CA ALA A 25 -2.51 27.44 0.93
C ALA A 25 -3.31 27.98 -0.26
N LYS A 26 -3.84 27.08 -1.09
CA LYS A 26 -4.69 27.42 -2.24
C LYS A 26 -6.18 27.43 -1.92
N GLY A 27 -6.54 26.97 -0.73
CA GLY A 27 -7.90 26.79 -0.24
C GLY A 27 -7.89 26.02 1.07
N TRP A 28 -9.06 25.81 1.65
CA TRP A 28 -9.24 25.12 2.92
C TRP A 28 -10.36 24.10 2.80
N LEU A 29 -10.16 22.92 3.38
CA LEU A 29 -11.20 21.93 3.63
C LEU A 29 -11.62 22.05 5.08
N ARG A 30 -12.90 22.40 5.32
CA ARG A 30 -13.41 22.62 6.68
C ARG A 30 -14.37 21.52 7.08
N LEU A 31 -14.01 20.78 8.12
CA LEU A 31 -14.85 19.78 8.77
C LEU A 31 -15.48 20.41 10.01
N ARG A 32 -16.76 20.15 10.22
CA ARG A 32 -17.51 20.64 11.37
C ARG A 32 -18.20 19.51 12.10
N ASP A 33 -18.29 19.65 13.41
CA ASP A 33 -19.04 18.78 14.30
C ASP A 33 -18.64 17.30 14.23
N VAL A 34 -17.33 17.03 14.04
CA VAL A 34 -16.83 15.67 13.82
C VAL A 34 -16.81 14.88 15.12
N SER A 35 -17.51 13.74 15.13
CA SER A 35 -17.41 12.75 16.21
C SER A 35 -17.08 11.36 15.67
N ARG A 36 -16.06 10.74 16.27
CA ARG A 36 -15.59 9.39 15.95
C ARG A 36 -14.69 8.88 17.08
N ASN A 37 -14.99 7.71 17.63
CA ASN A 37 -14.32 7.16 18.81
C ASN A 37 -14.32 8.18 19.97
N ASN A 38 -13.15 8.71 20.34
CA ASN A 38 -12.98 9.69 21.40
C ASN A 38 -13.05 11.15 20.93
N LEU A 39 -13.22 11.42 19.63
CA LEU A 39 -13.49 12.76 19.12
C LEU A 39 -14.95 13.11 19.43
N LYS A 40 -15.16 14.31 20.00
CA LYS A 40 -16.48 14.82 20.40
C LYS A 40 -16.66 16.22 19.84
N HIS A 41 -17.52 16.34 18.81
CA HIS A 41 -17.89 17.63 18.20
C HIS A 41 -16.68 18.50 17.80
N VAL A 42 -15.70 17.89 17.12
CA VAL A 42 -14.45 18.56 16.75
C VAL A 42 -14.59 19.27 15.40
N ASP A 43 -14.20 20.53 15.37
CA ASP A 43 -14.02 21.31 14.15
C ASP A 43 -12.55 21.26 13.70
N ALA A 44 -12.31 21.03 12.41
CA ALA A 44 -10.95 20.94 11.86
C ALA A 44 -10.85 21.55 10.47
N ASP A 45 -9.85 22.42 10.27
CA ASP A 45 -9.57 23.09 9.01
C ASP A 45 -8.25 22.58 8.43
N PHE A 46 -8.28 22.04 7.22
CA PHE A 46 -7.10 21.51 6.52
C PHE A 46 -6.74 22.39 5.33
N PRO A 47 -5.53 22.97 5.28
CA PRO A 47 -5.10 23.75 4.13
C PRO A 47 -4.82 22.84 2.93
N ILE A 48 -5.25 23.27 1.75
CA ILE A 48 -5.11 22.53 0.49
C ILE A 48 -3.90 23.08 -0.30
N GLY A 49 -3.16 22.18 -0.94
CA GLY A 49 -2.00 22.53 -1.77
C GLY A 49 -0.69 22.67 -0.98
N VAL A 50 -0.70 22.28 0.29
CA VAL A 50 0.45 22.29 1.20
C VAL A 50 0.65 20.92 1.86
N LEU A 51 1.79 20.72 2.50
CA LEU A 51 2.05 19.53 3.29
C LEU A 51 1.52 19.76 4.71
N THR A 52 0.42 19.11 5.06
CA THR A 52 -0.19 19.20 6.39
C THR A 52 0.24 18.02 7.25
N SER A 53 0.76 18.29 8.44
CA SER A 53 1.07 17.26 9.45
C SER A 53 0.09 17.38 10.62
N VAL A 54 -0.49 16.26 11.03
CA VAL A 54 -1.38 16.18 12.19
C VAL A 54 -0.64 15.45 13.30
N THR A 55 -0.35 16.16 14.37
CA THR A 55 0.50 15.69 15.47
C THR A 55 -0.29 15.63 16.78
N GLY A 56 0.33 15.05 17.81
CA GLY A 56 -0.30 14.82 19.11
C GLY A 56 0.06 13.46 19.70
N ILE A 57 -0.16 13.30 21.01
CA ILE A 57 0.17 12.08 21.76
C ILE A 57 -0.62 10.84 21.27
N SER A 58 -0.11 9.64 21.55
CA SER A 58 -0.86 8.41 21.27
C SER A 58 -2.23 8.44 21.95
N GLY A 59 -3.27 7.95 21.27
CA GLY A 59 -4.65 7.99 21.78
C GLY A 59 -5.38 9.33 21.65
N SER A 60 -4.73 10.42 21.22
CA SER A 60 -5.38 11.75 21.10
C SER A 60 -6.48 11.85 20.02
N GLY A 61 -6.71 10.80 19.23
CA GLY A 61 -7.73 10.78 18.18
C GLY A 61 -7.24 11.15 16.78
N LYS A 62 -5.92 11.28 16.53
CA LYS A 62 -5.36 11.59 15.19
C LYS A 62 -5.84 10.61 14.11
N SER A 63 -5.72 9.31 14.36
CA SER A 63 -6.16 8.28 13.40
C SER A 63 -7.68 8.27 13.23
N SER A 64 -8.44 8.54 14.31
CA SER A 64 -9.90 8.72 14.24
C SER A 64 -10.28 9.89 13.34
N LEU A 65 -9.53 11.00 13.38
CA LEU A 65 -9.80 12.20 12.57
C LEU A 65 -9.37 11.98 11.12
N ILE A 66 -8.13 11.54 10.90
CA ILE A 66 -7.49 11.56 9.57
C ILE A 66 -7.72 10.28 8.77
N SER A 67 -7.61 9.12 9.41
CA SER A 67 -7.70 7.82 8.72
C SER A 67 -9.14 7.28 8.66
N GLN A 68 -10.04 7.79 9.51
CA GLN A 68 -11.44 7.36 9.56
C GLN A 68 -12.36 8.52 9.14
N ALA A 69 -12.57 9.52 10.00
CA ALA A 69 -13.60 10.53 9.79
C ALA A 69 -13.41 11.35 8.49
N LEU A 70 -12.20 11.88 8.26
CA LEU A 70 -11.88 12.63 7.04
C LEU A 70 -12.05 11.78 5.78
N VAL A 71 -11.62 10.52 5.81
CA VAL A 71 -11.72 9.61 4.68
C VAL A 71 -13.19 9.33 4.36
N GLU A 72 -13.98 8.95 5.38
CA GLU A 72 -15.41 8.66 5.21
C GLU A 72 -16.17 9.88 4.68
N LEU A 73 -16.02 11.06 5.30
CA LEU A 73 -16.73 12.28 4.91
C LEU A 73 -16.37 12.75 3.49
N VAL A 74 -15.09 12.66 3.10
CA VAL A 74 -14.65 13.08 1.76
C VAL A 74 -15.12 12.09 0.70
N LEU A 75 -15.01 10.78 0.93
CA LEU A 75 -15.45 9.77 -0.03
C LEU A 75 -16.96 9.83 -0.26
N GLU A 76 -17.75 9.99 0.81
CA GLU A 76 -19.20 10.19 0.72
C GLU A 76 -19.54 11.37 -0.20
N LYS A 77 -18.89 12.53 -0.01
CA LYS A 77 -19.13 13.70 -0.87
C LYS A 77 -18.64 13.54 -2.30
N LEU A 78 -17.63 12.72 -2.54
CA LEU A 78 -17.15 12.42 -3.89
C LEU A 78 -17.98 11.32 -4.58
N GLY A 79 -18.96 10.73 -3.90
CA GLY A 79 -19.71 9.57 -4.39
C GLY A 79 -18.82 8.33 -4.60
N GLN A 80 -17.67 8.29 -3.90
CA GLN A 80 -16.73 7.18 -3.95
C GLN A 80 -17.06 6.21 -2.82
N GLN A 81 -17.00 4.91 -3.08
CA GLN A 81 -17.16 3.93 -2.01
C GLN A 81 -15.95 3.99 -1.07
N ILE A 82 -16.22 3.81 0.23
CA ILE A 82 -15.17 3.56 1.22
C ILE A 82 -14.44 2.29 0.77
N PRO A 83 -13.10 2.31 0.59
CA PRO A 83 -12.36 1.10 0.27
C PRO A 83 -12.68 0.03 1.31
N GLY A 84 -13.32 -1.06 0.88
CA GLY A 84 -13.57 -2.21 1.73
C GLY A 84 -12.23 -2.75 2.23
N THR A 85 -12.17 -3.13 3.50
CA THR A 85 -11.02 -3.85 4.01
C THR A 85 -11.07 -5.27 3.45
N ASP A 86 -10.06 -5.72 2.71
CA ASP A 86 -9.94 -7.13 2.24
C ASP A 86 -9.77 -8.14 3.40
N ASP A 87 -9.65 -7.63 4.62
CA ASP A 87 -9.47 -8.41 5.83
C ASP A 87 -10.83 -8.88 6.35
N GLN A 88 -11.15 -10.17 6.16
CA GLN A 88 -12.41 -10.78 6.61
C GLN A 88 -12.70 -10.54 8.10
N GLU A 89 -11.66 -10.54 8.94
CA GLU A 89 -11.79 -10.25 10.37
C GLU A 89 -12.16 -8.78 10.64
N ASP A 90 -11.56 -7.82 9.91
CA ASP A 90 -11.94 -6.40 10.02
C ASP A 90 -13.38 -6.19 9.52
N GLN A 91 -13.81 -6.90 8.47
CA GLN A 91 -15.18 -6.82 7.96
C GLN A 91 -16.20 -7.31 8.98
N LEU A 92 -15.93 -8.45 9.64
CA LEU A 92 -16.81 -9.03 10.67
C LEU A 92 -16.90 -8.12 11.90
N LEU A 93 -15.77 -7.57 12.37
CA LEU A 93 -15.73 -6.63 13.50
C LEU A 93 -16.41 -5.28 13.19
N GLN A 94 -16.30 -4.80 11.94
CA GLN A 94 -16.99 -3.59 11.50
C GLN A 94 -18.50 -3.80 11.35
N ALA A 95 -18.95 -5.00 10.99
CA ALA A 95 -20.37 -5.34 10.88
C ALA A 95 -21.07 -5.39 12.23
N GLU A 96 -20.40 -5.84 13.29
CA GLU A 96 -20.98 -5.97 14.63
C GLU A 96 -21.09 -4.63 15.38
N ASN A 97 -20.27 -3.63 15.05
CA ASN A 97 -20.34 -2.29 15.62
C ASN A 97 -19.93 -1.23 14.59
N PRO A 98 -20.85 -0.77 13.73
CA PRO A 98 -20.55 0.32 12.81
C PRO A 98 -20.40 1.60 13.61
N LYS A 99 -19.20 1.87 14.15
CA LYS A 99 -18.87 3.17 14.73
C LYS A 99 -18.99 4.17 13.60
N THR A 100 -20.09 4.91 13.56
CA THR A 100 -20.38 5.83 12.46
C THR A 100 -19.66 7.14 12.74
N THR A 101 -18.99 7.69 11.73
CA THR A 101 -18.54 9.08 11.81
C THR A 101 -19.76 9.99 11.73
N THR A 102 -19.84 10.98 12.62
CA THR A 102 -20.78 12.11 12.48
C THR A 102 -20.00 13.39 12.14
N GLY A 103 -20.73 14.43 11.74
CA GLY A 103 -20.18 15.70 11.28
C GLY A 103 -20.35 15.89 9.78
N TYR A 104 -19.86 17.00 9.25
CA TYR A 104 -20.01 17.33 7.84
C TYR A 104 -18.87 18.20 7.32
N ILE A 105 -18.69 18.19 5.99
CA ILE A 105 -17.79 19.12 5.31
C ILE A 105 -18.57 20.40 5.04
N GLN A 106 -18.16 21.50 5.68
CA GLN A 106 -18.78 22.82 5.53
C GLN A 106 -18.39 23.45 4.18
N GLU A 107 -17.11 23.40 3.83
CA GLU A 107 -16.58 23.99 2.60
C GLU A 107 -15.29 23.30 2.13
N GLY A 108 -14.87 23.60 0.91
CA GLY A 108 -13.57 23.19 0.37
C GLY A 108 -13.55 21.90 -0.44
N ILE A 109 -14.65 21.12 -0.42
CA ILE A 109 -14.72 19.85 -1.14
C ILE A 109 -14.53 20.00 -2.67
N SER A 110 -14.96 21.13 -3.25
CA SER A 110 -14.81 21.44 -4.67
C SER A 110 -13.34 21.52 -5.13
N HIS A 111 -12.40 21.71 -4.22
CA HIS A 111 -10.95 21.69 -4.52
C HIS A 111 -10.38 20.27 -4.59
N ILE A 112 -11.13 19.25 -4.15
CA ILE A 112 -10.70 17.86 -4.08
C ILE A 112 -11.46 17.06 -5.13
N ARG A 113 -10.74 16.46 -6.09
CA ARG A 113 -11.36 15.60 -7.11
C ARG A 113 -11.29 14.12 -6.78
N ARG A 114 -10.31 13.73 -5.97
CA ARG A 114 -10.02 12.35 -5.61
C ARG A 114 -9.29 12.31 -4.28
N LEU A 115 -9.67 11.34 -3.44
CA LEU A 115 -8.92 10.96 -2.26
C LEU A 115 -8.16 9.65 -2.54
N ILE A 116 -6.90 9.57 -2.12
CA ILE A 116 -6.10 8.34 -2.17
C ILE A 116 -5.54 8.09 -0.77
N PRO A 117 -6.19 7.24 0.04
CA PRO A 117 -5.62 6.82 1.31
C PRO A 117 -4.42 5.91 1.05
N VAL A 118 -3.29 6.20 1.72
CA VAL A 118 -2.11 5.34 1.74
C VAL A 118 -1.87 4.95 3.18
N ASP A 119 -2.02 3.67 3.49
CA ASP A 119 -1.91 3.12 4.84
C ASP A 119 -0.69 2.21 5.00
N GLN A 120 -0.65 1.47 6.11
CA GLN A 120 0.42 0.52 6.42
C GLN A 120 -0.02 -0.93 6.19
N LYS A 121 -1.16 -1.17 5.54
CA LYS A 121 -1.59 -2.53 5.25
C LYS A 121 -0.57 -3.18 4.29
N PRO A 122 -0.26 -4.48 4.47
CA PRO A 122 0.64 -5.17 3.57
C PRO A 122 0.14 -5.06 2.12
N ILE A 123 1.07 -4.78 1.20
CA ILE A 123 0.81 -4.66 -0.25
C ILE A 123 0.13 -5.92 -0.83
N GLY A 124 0.42 -7.09 -0.24
CA GLY A 124 -0.23 -8.34 -0.55
C GLY A 124 0.12 -9.37 0.51
N ARG A 125 -0.75 -10.37 0.69
CA ARG A 125 -0.58 -11.45 1.66
C ARG A 125 0.01 -12.73 1.04
N THR A 126 0.32 -12.70 -0.26
CA THR A 126 0.82 -13.86 -1.01
C THR A 126 2.25 -13.64 -1.50
N PRO A 127 3.08 -14.68 -1.61
CA PRO A 127 4.43 -14.58 -2.19
C PRO A 127 4.45 -14.18 -3.69
N ARG A 128 3.29 -14.21 -4.36
CA ARG A 128 3.08 -13.67 -5.72
C ARG A 128 3.15 -12.14 -5.77
N SER A 129 2.92 -11.46 -4.65
CA SER A 129 2.96 -10.00 -4.58
C SER A 129 4.37 -9.52 -4.24
N ASN A 130 4.97 -8.73 -5.13
CA ASN A 130 6.24 -8.06 -4.89
C ASN A 130 6.21 -6.63 -5.45
N LEU A 131 7.28 -5.87 -5.24
CA LEU A 131 7.36 -4.48 -5.70
C LEU A 131 7.17 -4.34 -7.21
N ALA A 132 7.68 -5.30 -8.01
CA ALA A 132 7.55 -5.25 -9.45
C ALA A 132 6.11 -5.49 -9.91
N THR A 133 5.36 -6.39 -9.25
CA THR A 133 3.95 -6.60 -9.57
C THR A 133 3.08 -5.45 -9.07
N TYR A 134 3.35 -4.92 -7.87
CA TYR A 134 2.53 -3.86 -7.28
C TYR A 134 2.63 -2.54 -8.03
N THR A 135 3.83 -2.17 -8.47
CA THR A 135 4.05 -0.94 -9.24
C THR A 135 3.66 -1.07 -10.72
N GLY A 136 3.30 -2.27 -11.18
CA GLY A 136 3.07 -2.57 -12.60
C GLY A 136 4.35 -2.67 -13.44
N LEU A 137 5.53 -2.46 -12.86
CA LEU A 137 6.83 -2.59 -13.54
C LEU A 137 6.99 -3.97 -14.21
N PHE A 138 6.52 -5.01 -13.54
CA PHE A 138 6.67 -6.38 -14.03
C PHE A 138 5.98 -6.61 -15.39
N ASP A 139 4.89 -5.90 -15.67
CA ASP A 139 4.21 -5.99 -16.97
C ASP A 139 5.08 -5.48 -18.12
N HIS A 140 5.84 -4.43 -17.88
CA HIS A 140 6.81 -3.91 -18.83
C HIS A 140 7.94 -4.92 -19.06
N ILE A 141 8.49 -5.49 -17.99
CA ILE A 141 9.54 -6.51 -18.07
C ILE A 141 9.04 -7.71 -18.89
N ARG A 142 7.84 -8.24 -18.62
CA ARG A 142 7.27 -9.37 -19.36
C ARG A 142 7.12 -9.09 -20.85
N LYS A 143 6.68 -7.89 -21.22
CA LYS A 143 6.59 -7.45 -22.62
C LYS A 143 7.96 -7.34 -23.28
N LEU A 144 9.00 -6.92 -22.56
CA LEU A 144 10.37 -6.89 -23.08
C LEU A 144 10.90 -8.30 -23.37
N PHE A 145 10.72 -9.25 -22.45
CA PHE A 145 11.11 -10.65 -22.66
C PHE A 145 10.40 -11.30 -23.84
N ALA A 146 9.08 -11.08 -23.97
CA ALA A 146 8.30 -11.55 -25.12
C ALA A 146 8.75 -10.97 -26.46
N ASN A 147 9.41 -9.81 -26.44
CA ASN A 147 9.91 -9.16 -27.65
C ASN A 147 11.31 -9.61 -28.10
N THR A 148 11.98 -10.47 -27.33
CA THR A 148 13.28 -11.03 -27.71
C THR A 148 13.17 -11.94 -28.94
N LYS A 149 14.26 -12.09 -29.71
CA LYS A 149 14.26 -12.94 -30.91
C LYS A 149 13.90 -14.39 -30.61
N ILE A 150 14.43 -14.93 -29.50
CA ILE A 150 14.20 -16.31 -29.04
C ILE A 150 12.74 -16.49 -28.62
N ALA A 151 12.16 -15.55 -27.86
CA ALA A 151 10.75 -15.63 -27.49
C ALA A 151 9.84 -15.60 -28.73
N LYS A 152 10.12 -14.74 -29.70
CA LYS A 152 9.36 -14.67 -30.96
C LYS A 152 9.46 -15.95 -31.78
N SER A 153 10.64 -16.54 -31.93
CA SER A 153 10.80 -17.81 -32.66
C SER A 153 10.07 -18.97 -31.98
N ARG A 154 10.00 -18.97 -30.65
CA ARG A 154 9.27 -19.95 -29.83
C ARG A 154 7.78 -19.62 -29.64
N LYS A 155 7.28 -18.52 -30.22
CA LYS A 155 5.90 -18.02 -30.06
C LYS A 155 5.51 -17.76 -28.60
N TYR A 156 6.45 -17.30 -27.78
CA TYR A 156 6.20 -16.94 -26.39
C TYR A 156 5.62 -15.53 -26.29
N ASP A 157 4.48 -15.41 -25.61
CA ASP A 157 3.85 -14.12 -25.29
C ASP A 157 4.27 -13.63 -23.89
N ALA A 158 3.82 -12.43 -23.52
CA ALA A 158 4.09 -11.87 -22.19
C ALA A 158 3.48 -12.70 -21.04
N GLY A 159 2.52 -13.59 -21.34
CA GLY A 159 1.93 -14.52 -20.38
C GLY A 159 2.88 -15.66 -20.03
N ARG A 160 3.77 -16.07 -20.95
CA ARG A 160 4.83 -17.05 -20.66
C ARG A 160 5.75 -16.57 -19.53
N PHE A 161 6.10 -15.28 -19.53
CA PHE A 161 6.99 -14.67 -18.52
C PHE A 161 6.24 -14.21 -17.26
N SER A 162 5.01 -14.68 -17.05
CA SER A 162 4.26 -14.41 -15.82
C SER A 162 4.27 -15.65 -14.93
N PHE A 163 4.83 -15.54 -13.73
CA PHE A 163 4.73 -16.59 -12.72
C PHE A 163 3.29 -16.79 -12.21
N ASN A 164 2.37 -15.86 -12.50
CA ASN A 164 0.95 -15.98 -12.15
C ASN A 164 0.15 -16.81 -13.16
N VAL A 165 0.74 -17.20 -14.30
CA VAL A 165 0.05 -17.91 -15.38
C VAL A 165 0.70 -19.28 -15.62
N ALA A 166 -0.13 -20.32 -15.81
CA ALA A 166 0.31 -21.70 -16.00
C ALA A 166 1.30 -21.91 -17.18
N LYS A 167 1.32 -20.99 -18.15
CA LYS A 167 2.12 -21.08 -19.38
C LYS A 167 3.62 -21.29 -19.10
N GLY A 168 4.23 -20.48 -18.25
CA GLY A 168 5.68 -20.54 -18.01
C GLY A 168 6.09 -20.75 -16.54
N ARG A 169 5.14 -20.64 -15.61
CA ARG A 169 5.42 -20.87 -14.19
C ARG A 169 5.84 -22.30 -13.90
N CYS A 170 6.55 -22.49 -12.80
CA CYS A 170 6.83 -23.82 -12.26
C CYS A 170 5.51 -24.49 -11.84
N PRO A 171 5.19 -25.71 -12.30
CA PRO A 171 3.94 -26.39 -11.95
C PRO A 171 3.93 -26.87 -10.49
N LYS A 172 5.10 -27.12 -9.89
CA LYS A 172 5.19 -27.69 -8.53
C LYS A 172 4.83 -26.69 -7.44
N CYS A 173 5.30 -25.45 -7.55
CA CYS A 173 5.00 -24.37 -6.60
C CYS A 173 4.00 -23.36 -7.18
N GLU A 174 3.42 -23.63 -8.34
CA GLU A 174 2.50 -22.73 -9.04
C GLU A 174 3.00 -21.28 -9.21
N GLY A 175 4.31 -21.09 -9.33
CA GLY A 175 4.93 -19.78 -9.48
C GLY A 175 5.20 -19.02 -8.17
N GLU A 176 4.93 -19.59 -7.00
CA GLU A 176 5.30 -18.99 -5.70
C GLU A 176 6.82 -18.96 -5.49
N GLY A 177 7.51 -19.97 -6.01
CA GLY A 177 8.95 -20.19 -5.76
C GLY A 177 9.26 -20.88 -4.44
N PHE A 178 8.27 -21.01 -3.56
CA PHE A 178 8.36 -21.69 -2.27
C PHE A 178 7.25 -22.74 -2.14
N VAL A 179 7.45 -23.69 -1.23
CA VAL A 179 6.42 -24.62 -0.79
C VAL A 179 6.21 -24.44 0.71
N MET A 180 4.95 -24.43 1.13
CA MET A 180 4.60 -24.35 2.54
C MET A 180 4.65 -25.77 3.13
N VAL A 181 5.33 -25.91 4.27
CA VAL A 181 5.31 -27.12 5.07
C VAL A 181 4.52 -26.81 6.34
N GLU A 182 3.37 -27.46 6.46
CA GLU A 182 2.55 -27.38 7.66
C GLU A 182 3.21 -28.22 8.77
N LEU A 183 3.31 -27.62 9.94
CA LEU A 183 3.89 -28.25 11.13
C LEU A 183 2.79 -28.32 12.19
N LEU A 184 2.59 -29.50 12.77
CA LEU A 184 1.59 -29.65 13.82
C LEU A 184 1.99 -28.78 15.04
N PHE A 185 1.12 -27.87 15.45
CA PHE A 185 1.29 -26.94 16.58
C PHE A 185 2.39 -25.86 16.43
N LEU A 186 2.95 -25.67 15.23
CA LEU A 186 3.93 -24.61 14.96
C LEU A 186 3.51 -23.76 13.76
N PRO A 187 3.95 -22.49 13.67
CA PRO A 187 3.76 -21.69 12.46
C PRO A 187 4.33 -22.42 11.24
N SER A 188 3.57 -22.46 10.15
CA SER A 188 4.02 -23.04 8.89
C SER A 188 5.31 -22.40 8.41
N VAL A 189 6.22 -23.23 7.88
CA VAL A 189 7.50 -22.77 7.34
C VAL A 189 7.48 -22.83 5.82
N TYR A 190 8.15 -21.86 5.19
CA TYR A 190 8.29 -21.79 3.73
C TYR A 190 9.69 -22.22 3.35
N THR A 191 9.81 -23.21 2.47
CA THR A 191 11.10 -23.67 1.94
C THR A 191 11.16 -23.42 0.43
N PRO A 192 12.35 -23.16 -0.14
CA PRO A 192 12.49 -23.00 -1.59
C PRO A 192 11.94 -24.22 -2.32
N CYS A 193 11.22 -23.99 -3.42
CA CYS A 193 10.66 -25.08 -4.21
C CYS A 193 11.76 -26.02 -4.71
N PRO A 194 11.65 -27.35 -4.50
CA PRO A 194 12.71 -28.29 -4.86
C PRO A 194 12.90 -28.46 -6.38
N VAL A 195 11.94 -27.99 -7.20
CA VAL A 195 11.98 -28.13 -8.66
C VAL A 195 12.57 -26.90 -9.34
N CYS A 196 12.16 -25.70 -8.91
CA CYS A 196 12.60 -24.45 -9.55
C CYS A 196 13.64 -23.68 -8.72
N HIS A 197 13.95 -24.15 -7.51
CA HIS A 197 14.90 -23.53 -6.58
C HIS A 197 14.65 -22.03 -6.35
N GLY A 198 13.38 -21.62 -6.30
CA GLY A 198 12.98 -20.23 -6.09
C GLY A 198 12.85 -19.38 -7.37
N SER A 199 13.24 -19.89 -8.55
CA SER A 199 13.14 -19.13 -9.81
C SER A 199 11.71 -18.87 -10.28
N ARG A 200 10.72 -19.64 -9.79
CA ARG A 200 9.28 -19.53 -10.09
C ARG A 200 8.85 -19.98 -11.50
N TYR A 201 9.79 -20.32 -12.38
CA TYR A 201 9.52 -20.72 -13.76
C TYR A 201 9.88 -22.17 -14.04
N ASN A 202 9.35 -22.71 -15.14
CA ASN A 202 9.85 -23.95 -15.71
C ASN A 202 11.12 -23.70 -16.53
N GLU A 203 11.91 -24.76 -16.72
CA GLU A 203 13.22 -24.73 -17.40
C GLU A 203 13.14 -24.09 -18.79
N LYS A 204 12.14 -24.48 -19.60
CA LYS A 204 11.92 -23.93 -20.95
C LYS A 204 11.71 -22.41 -21.01
N THR A 205 11.32 -21.78 -19.90
CA THR A 205 11.13 -20.32 -19.82
C THR A 205 12.40 -19.60 -19.38
N LEU A 206 13.36 -20.32 -18.79
CA LEU A 206 14.64 -19.80 -18.31
C LEU A 206 15.76 -19.93 -19.37
N GLU A 207 15.55 -20.74 -20.40
CA GLU A 207 16.36 -20.79 -21.63
C GLU A 207 16.26 -19.51 -22.48
#